data_AF-A0A6N8L1Z9-F1
#
_entry.id   AF-A0A6N8L1Z9-F1
#
_cell.length_a   1.000
_cell.length_b   1.000
_cell.length_c   1.000
_cell.angle_alpha   90.00
_cell.angle_beta   90.00
_cell.angle_gamma   90.00
#
_symmetry.space_group_name_H-M   'P 1'
#
loop_
_entity.id
_entity.type
_entity.pdbx_description
1 polymer ?
#
loop_
_entity_poly.entity_id
_entity_poly.type
_entity_poly.pdbx_seq_one_letter_code
_entity_poly.pdbx_strand_id
1 'polypeptide(L)'
;MEKNNKKQTGKRSYGSLFLKKHSMSRRGEKAIYVRKEYHERLSRIVQVIGGGDIPLYAYLDNILKHHFELFSEDIVEDFYKRNKPIL
;
A
#
# COMPACT_ATOMS: atom_id res chain seq x y z
N MET A 1 11.35 6.02 42.49
CA MET A 1 10.64 5.04 41.64
C MET A 1 10.35 5.71 40.31
N GLU A 2 11.23 5.50 39.35
CA GLU A 2 11.16 6.15 38.02
C GLU A 2 10.29 5.29 37.10
N LYS A 3 9.12 5.82 36.72
CA LYS A 3 8.19 5.15 35.81
C LYS A 3 8.71 5.30 34.38
N ASN A 4 9.42 4.29 33.90
CA ASN A 4 9.82 4.16 32.51
C ASN A 4 8.58 4.16 31.60
N ASN A 5 8.38 5.28 30.91
CA ASN A 5 7.40 5.49 29.85
C ASN A 5 7.80 4.67 28.62
N LYS A 6 7.51 3.36 28.65
CA LYS A 6 7.49 2.54 27.43
C LYS A 6 6.32 3.05 26.59
N LYS A 7 6.63 3.93 25.62
CA LYS A 7 5.77 4.23 24.47
C LYS A 7 5.29 2.89 23.91
N GLN A 8 4.03 2.54 24.20
CA GLN A 8 3.31 1.50 23.51
C GLN A 8 3.03 2.02 22.10
N THR A 9 4.03 2.01 21.23
CA THR A 9 3.81 2.00 19.79
C THR A 9 3.20 0.65 19.49
N GLY A 10 1.87 0.54 19.62
CA GLY A 10 1.12 -0.65 19.25
C GLY A 10 1.59 -1.11 17.89
N LYS A 11 2.22 -2.29 17.82
CA LYS A 11 2.70 -2.90 16.57
C LYS A 11 1.54 -2.87 15.57
N ARG A 12 1.58 -1.94 14.61
CA ARG A 12 0.66 -1.98 13.46
C ARG A 12 0.96 -3.29 12.75
N SER A 13 0.09 -4.27 12.91
CA SER A 13 0.28 -5.58 12.29
C SER A 13 0.14 -5.40 10.78
N TYR A 14 0.85 -6.22 10.01
CA TYR A 14 0.77 -6.23 8.56
C TYR A 14 -0.67 -6.21 8.04
N GLY A 15 -1.55 -7.00 8.66
CA GLY A 15 -2.96 -7.05 8.30
C GLY A 15 -3.71 -5.73 8.53
N SER A 16 -3.41 -5.03 9.63
CA SER A 16 -4.05 -3.73 9.93
C SER A 16 -3.67 -2.62 8.94
N LEU A 17 -2.54 -2.77 8.23
CA LEU A 17 -2.07 -1.81 7.24
C LEU A 17 -2.57 -2.16 5.85
N PHE A 18 -2.37 -3.41 5.41
CA PHE A 18 -2.57 -3.79 4.01
C PHE A 18 -3.80 -4.64 3.75
N LEU A 19 -4.35 -5.30 4.77
CA LEU A 19 -5.49 -6.21 4.63
C LEU A 19 -6.80 -5.54 5.05
N LYS A 20 -7.00 -4.30 4.64
CA LYS A 20 -8.26 -3.57 4.82
C LYS A 20 -9.13 -3.72 3.59
N LYS A 21 -10.36 -4.18 3.78
CA LYS A 21 -11.39 -4.12 2.75
C LYS A 21 -11.81 -2.66 2.58
N HIS A 22 -11.81 -2.18 1.35
CA HIS A 22 -12.52 -0.97 0.98
C HIS A 22 -13.28 -1.24 -0.31
N SER A 23 -14.52 -0.76 -0.38
CA SER A 23 -15.29 -0.78 -1.62
C SER A 23 -14.80 0.37 -2.49
N MET A 24 -14.25 0.08 -3.67
CA MET A 24 -14.11 1.11 -4.68
C MET A 24 -15.51 1.52 -5.17
N SER A 25 -15.91 2.76 -4.88
CA SER A 25 -17.22 3.32 -5.28
C SER A 25 -17.33 3.52 -6.80
N ARG A 26 -16.20 3.56 -7.51
CA ARG A 26 -16.12 3.52 -8.97
C ARG A 26 -15.23 2.36 -9.36
N ARG A 27 -15.82 1.34 -9.97
CA ARG A 27 -15.10 0.23 -10.59
C ARG A 27 -14.07 0.87 -11.53
N GLY A 28 -12.79 0.77 -11.18
CA GLY A 28 -11.71 1.51 -11.84
C GLY A 28 -11.69 1.25 -13.34
N GLU A 29 -11.86 2.30 -14.13
CA GLU A 29 -11.80 2.26 -15.61
C GLU A 29 -10.39 1.94 -16.14
N LYS A 30 -9.43 1.64 -15.26
CA LYS A 30 -8.02 1.41 -15.57
C LYS A 30 -7.55 0.11 -14.93
N ALA A 31 -7.12 -0.83 -15.77
CA ALA A 31 -6.46 -2.06 -15.35
C ALA A 31 -4.95 -1.90 -15.44
N ILE A 32 -4.22 -2.37 -14.43
CA ILE A 32 -2.76 -2.44 -14.43
C ILE A 32 -2.36 -3.91 -14.59
N TYR A 33 -1.56 -4.20 -15.61
CA TYR A 33 -0.99 -5.54 -15.78
C TYR A 33 0.14 -5.75 -14.77
N VAL A 34 0.06 -6.86 -14.05
CA VAL A 34 1.08 -7.31 -13.11
C VAL A 34 1.66 -8.63 -13.63
N ARG A 35 2.98 -8.81 -13.50
CA ARG A 35 3.63 -10.07 -13.88
C ARG A 35 3.03 -11.25 -13.11
N LYS A 36 3.01 -12.42 -13.74
CA LYS A 36 2.41 -13.63 -13.18
C LYS A 36 2.99 -13.98 -11.80
N GLU A 37 4.31 -13.88 -11.63
CA GLU A 37 4.98 -14.24 -10.38
C GLU A 37 4.53 -13.33 -9.23
N TYR A 38 4.34 -12.04 -9.49
CA TYR A 38 3.85 -11.10 -8.49
C TYR A 38 2.37 -11.32 -8.20
N HIS A 39 1.56 -11.56 -9.23
CA HIS A 39 0.14 -11.86 -9.06
C HIS A 39 -0.06 -13.08 -8.15
N GLU A 40 0.69 -14.16 -8.35
CA GLU A 40 0.64 -15.38 -7.52
C GLU A 40 1.02 -15.08 -6.07
N ARG A 41 2.10 -14.32 -5.84
CA ARG A 41 2.53 -13.93 -4.48
C ARG A 41 1.49 -13.09 -3.77
N LEU A 42 0.95 -12.06 -4.44
CA LEU A 42 -0.10 -11.20 -3.88
C LEU A 42 -1.37 -12.02 -3.56
N SER A 43 -1.75 -12.92 -4.47
CA SER A 43 -2.91 -13.81 -4.28
C SER A 43 -2.73 -14.70 -3.05
N ARG A 44 -1.55 -15.29 -2.87
CA ARG A 44 -1.25 -16.15 -1.71
C ARG A 44 -1.31 -15.38 -0.39
N ILE A 45 -0.84 -14.14 -0.36
CA ILE A 45 -0.91 -13.29 0.84
C ILE A 45 -2.38 -13.03 1.22
N VAL A 46 -3.19 -12.65 0.24
CA VAL A 46 -4.61 -12.36 0.44
C VAL A 46 -5.39 -13.61 0.87
N GLN A 47 -5.05 -14.78 0.34
CA GLN A 47 -5.69 -16.04 0.73
C GLN A 47 -5.28 -16.49 2.13
N VAL A 48 -3.98 -16.50 2.43
CA VAL A 48 -3.45 -17.05 3.69
C VAL A 48 -3.67 -16.10 4.87
N ILE A 49 -3.43 -14.80 4.67
CA ILE A 49 -3.50 -13.81 5.75
C ILE A 49 -4.83 -13.04 5.72
N GLY A 50 -5.34 -12.75 4.52
CA GLY A 50 -6.61 -12.05 4.34
C GLY A 50 -7.84 -12.97 4.41
N GLY A 51 -7.66 -14.27 4.63
CA GLY A 51 -8.75 -15.24 4.76
C GLY A 51 -9.60 -15.41 3.50
N GLY A 52 -9.10 -15.02 2.31
CA GLY A 52 -9.87 -15.02 1.06
C GLY A 52 -10.94 -13.93 0.98
N ASP A 53 -10.99 -13.07 1.98
CA ASP A 53 -12.11 -12.18 2.25
C ASP A 53 -11.90 -10.79 1.64
N ILE A 54 -10.68 -10.53 1.20
CA ILE A 54 -10.22 -9.27 0.63
C ILE A 54 -9.94 -9.52 -0.85
N PRO A 55 -10.48 -8.70 -1.76
CA PRO A 55 -10.16 -8.85 -3.16
C PRO A 55 -8.74 -8.33 -3.45
N LEU A 56 -8.07 -8.94 -4.44
CA LEU A 56 -6.69 -8.61 -4.79
C LEU A 56 -6.49 -7.12 -5.12
N TYR A 57 -7.48 -6.49 -5.76
CA TYR A 57 -7.43 -5.07 -6.09
C TYR A 57 -7.37 -4.18 -4.84
N ALA A 58 -8.09 -4.53 -3.77
CA ALA A 58 -8.11 -3.72 -2.54
C ALA A 58 -6.78 -3.82 -1.81
N TYR A 59 -6.18 -5.01 -1.84
CA TYR A 59 -4.84 -5.21 -1.31
C TYR A 59 -3.78 -4.43 -2.12
N LEU A 60 -3.87 -4.44 -3.45
CA LEU A 60 -2.98 -3.65 -4.30
C LEU A 60 -3.16 -2.14 -4.08
N ASP A 61 -4.39 -1.66 -3.94
CA ASP A 61 -4.67 -0.25 -3.65
C ASP A 61 -4.09 0.18 -2.30
N ASN A 62 -4.20 -0.66 -1.26
CA ASN A 62 -3.55 -0.40 0.03
C ASN A 62 -2.02 -0.32 -0.07
N ILE A 63 -1.40 -1.16 -0.91
CA ILE A 63 0.05 -1.10 -1.18
C ILE A 63 0.41 0.22 -1.87
N LEU A 64 -0.34 0.60 -2.92
CA LEU A 64 -0.11 1.83 -3.66
C LEU A 64 -0.29 3.06 -2.77
N LYS A 65 -1.37 3.09 -1.98
CA LYS A 65 -1.61 4.16 -1.01
C LYS A 65 -0.45 4.31 -0.04
N HIS A 66 0.03 3.21 0.54
CA HIS A 66 1.16 3.25 1.46
C HIS A 66 2.45 3.71 0.78
N HIS A 67 2.68 3.26 -0.46
CA HIS A 67 3.81 3.73 -1.26
C HIS A 67 3.74 5.24 -1.50
N PHE A 68 2.59 5.78 -1.89
CA PHE A 68 2.43 7.22 -2.07
C PHE A 68 2.56 8.00 -0.75
N GLU A 69 2.05 7.48 0.37
CA GLU A 69 2.22 8.11 1.68
C GLU A 69 3.71 8.21 2.06
N LEU A 70 4.51 7.19 1.78
CA LEU A 70 5.94 7.16 2.12
C LEU A 70 6.82 7.98 1.16
N PHE A 71 6.49 7.97 -0.13
CA PHE A 71 7.36 8.51 -1.18
C PHE A 71 6.78 9.73 -1.89
N SER A 72 5.68 10.31 -1.41
CA SER A 72 5.04 11.46 -2.06
C SER A 72 6.01 12.63 -2.28
N GLU A 73 6.79 13.00 -1.27
CA GLU A 73 7.77 14.08 -1.36
C GLU A 73 8.87 13.79 -2.39
N ASP A 74 9.46 12.59 -2.32
CA ASP A 74 10.50 12.14 -3.26
C ASP A 74 9.97 12.09 -4.70
N ILE A 75 8.77 11.55 -4.91
CA ILE A 75 8.12 11.47 -6.22
C ILE A 75 7.92 12.87 -6.79
N VAL A 76 7.46 13.80 -5.96
CA VAL A 76 7.23 15.20 -6.36
C VAL A 76 8.56 15.89 -6.69
N GLU A 77 9.59 15.70 -5.85
CA GLU A 77 10.91 16.26 -6.09
C GLU A 77 11.53 15.75 -7.40
N ASP A 78 11.49 14.44 -7.63
CA ASP A 78 11.98 13.82 -8.86
C ASP A 78 11.18 14.26 -10.09
N PHE A 79 9.87 14.40 -9.95
CA PHE A 79 9.01 14.93 -11.00
C PHE A 79 9.41 16.36 -11.38
N TYR A 80 9.62 17.23 -10.39
CA TYR A 80 10.06 18.61 -10.65
C TYR A 80 11.48 18.67 -11.22
N LYS A 81 12.42 17.86 -10.72
CA LYS A 81 13.79 17.78 -11.26
C LYS A 81 13.81 17.41 -12.74
N ARG A 82 12.98 16.45 -13.15
CA ARG A 82 12.91 15.97 -14.54
C ARG A 82 12.06 16.86 -15.45
N ASN A 83 11.10 17.60 -14.89
CA ASN A 83 10.29 18.58 -15.62
C ASN A 83 10.83 20.01 -15.53
N LYS A 84 12.05 20.23 -15.04
CA LYS A 84 12.64 21.57 -15.10
C LYS A 84 12.73 22.00 -16.56
N PRO A 85 12.05 23.08 -16.96
CA PRO A 85 12.27 23.68 -18.28
C PRO A 85 13.75 24.05 -18.38
N ILE A 86 14.33 23.85 -19.55
CA ILE A 86 15.74 24.15 -19.85
C ILE A 86 15.95 25.68 -20.00
N LEU A 87 15.23 26.49 -19.24
CA LEU A 87 15.41 27.95 -19.19
C LEU A 87 16.21 28.32 -17.95
#